data_AF-A0A2P8HJ50-F1
#
_entry.id   AF-A0A2P8HJ50-F1
#
_cell.length_a   1.000
_cell.length_b   1.000
_cell.length_c   1.000
_cell.angle_alpha   90.00
_cell.angle_beta   90.00
_cell.angle_gamma   90.00
#
_symmetry.space_group_name_H-M   'P 1'
#
loop_
_entity.id
_entity.type
_entity.pdbx_description
1 polymer ?
#
loop_
_entity_poly.entity_id
_entity_poly.type
_entity_poly.pdbx_seq_one_letter_code
_entity_poly.pdbx_strand_id
1 'polypeptide(L)'
;MRELALCQQNSHSGYIGAFPNDDKLWTEVAAGDIRSRGFDLNGAWSPWYTVHKIMAGLLDAWLYCNNAEALRVNKGLADWTGNVIKNLTEEQMQKMLICEYGGMAETYGTTISTEDINKYKESRFYTISYAIPEHLMKGKQTINIRFVPKVNNSAGPLYGCRMLKEI
;
A
#
# COMPACT_ATOMS: atom_id res chain seq x y z
N MET A 1 3.60 -13.79 -16.35
CA MET A 1 4.27 -12.47 -16.37
C MET A 1 4.10 -11.77 -17.71
N ARG A 2 4.43 -12.46 -18.82
CA ARG A 2 4.26 -11.97 -20.20
C ARG A 2 2.95 -11.23 -20.49
N GLU A 3 1.79 -11.79 -20.14
CA GLU A 3 0.50 -11.14 -20.44
C GLU A 3 0.30 -9.80 -19.70
N LEU A 4 0.69 -9.71 -18.42
CA LEU A 4 0.63 -8.45 -17.65
C LEU A 4 1.59 -7.40 -18.22
N ALA A 5 2.78 -7.83 -18.65
CA ALA A 5 3.74 -6.96 -19.31
C ALA A 5 3.19 -6.43 -20.64
N LEU A 6 2.51 -7.27 -21.43
CA LEU A 6 1.85 -6.87 -22.67
C LEU A 6 0.71 -5.89 -22.42
N CYS A 7 -0.15 -6.16 -21.43
CA CYS A 7 -1.20 -5.22 -21.03
C CYS A 7 -0.62 -3.85 -20.64
N GLN A 8 0.44 -3.84 -19.83
CA GLN A 8 1.08 -2.59 -19.42
C GLN A 8 1.73 -1.83 -20.57
N GLN A 9 2.36 -2.53 -21.52
CA GLN A 9 2.99 -1.90 -22.70
C GLN A 9 1.96 -1.29 -23.65
N ASN A 10 0.79 -1.92 -23.78
CA ASN A 10 -0.31 -1.41 -24.59
C ASN A 10 -1.16 -0.37 -23.85
N SER A 11 -1.01 -0.27 -22.53
CA SER A 11 -1.56 0.85 -21.76
C SER A 11 -0.69 2.09 -22.01
N HIS A 12 -1.29 3.16 -22.54
CA HIS A 12 -0.59 4.43 -22.75
C HIS A 12 -0.16 5.12 -21.45
N SER A 13 -0.48 4.55 -20.28
CA SER A 13 -0.26 5.16 -18.96
C SER A 13 0.56 4.30 -17.98
N GLY A 14 0.87 3.04 -18.32
CA GLY A 14 1.51 2.08 -17.40
C GLY A 14 0.55 1.38 -16.43
N TYR A 15 -0.76 1.64 -16.56
CA TYR A 15 -1.83 0.99 -15.81
C TYR A 15 -1.97 -0.49 -16.19
N ILE A 16 -2.40 -1.30 -15.21
CA ILE A 16 -2.86 -2.67 -15.43
C ILE A 16 -4.18 -2.85 -14.69
N GLY A 17 -5.22 -3.21 -15.43
CA GLY A 17 -6.55 -3.49 -14.89
C GLY A 17 -7.47 -4.05 -15.96
N ALA A 18 -8.71 -4.35 -15.55
CA ALA A 18 -9.74 -4.92 -16.41
C ALA A 18 -11.11 -4.27 -16.20
N PHE A 19 -11.13 -3.05 -15.64
CA PHE A 19 -12.38 -2.34 -15.42
C PHE A 19 -12.88 -1.73 -16.73
N PRO A 20 -14.18 -1.88 -17.05
CA PRO A 20 -14.77 -1.12 -18.16
C PRO A 20 -14.62 0.38 -17.91
N ASN A 21 -14.18 1.13 -18.92
CA ASN A 21 -13.98 2.59 -18.84
C ASN A 21 -13.00 3.02 -17.73
N ASP A 22 -11.97 2.21 -17.48
CA ASP A 22 -10.86 2.54 -16.57
C ASP A 22 -10.21 3.89 -16.87
N ASP A 23 -10.04 4.25 -18.15
CA ASP A 23 -9.53 5.56 -18.55
C ASP A 23 -10.36 6.71 -17.95
N LYS A 24 -11.68 6.62 -18.02
CA LYS A 24 -12.58 7.62 -17.44
C LYS A 24 -12.49 7.63 -15.92
N LEU A 25 -12.55 6.44 -15.30
CA LEU A 25 -12.43 6.27 -13.85
C LEU A 25 -11.18 6.96 -13.30
N TRP A 26 -10.00 6.64 -13.85
CA TRP A 26 -8.74 7.15 -13.32
C TRP A 26 -8.48 8.60 -13.72
N THR A 27 -9.01 9.07 -14.84
CA THR A 27 -8.97 10.50 -15.21
C THR A 27 -9.80 11.35 -14.24
N GLU A 28 -11.00 10.90 -13.88
CA GLU A 28 -11.84 11.59 -12.88
C GLU A 28 -11.16 11.59 -11.51
N VAL A 29 -10.64 10.44 -11.07
CA VAL A 29 -9.88 10.34 -9.82
C VAL A 29 -8.69 11.28 -9.83
N ALA A 30 -7.85 11.28 -10.88
CA ALA A 30 -6.68 12.15 -10.98
C ALA A 30 -7.03 13.65 -11.05
N ALA A 31 -8.23 13.99 -11.51
CA ALA A 31 -8.78 15.35 -11.49
C ALA A 31 -9.41 15.73 -10.13
N GLY A 32 -9.47 14.79 -9.18
CA GLY A 32 -10.06 14.99 -7.86
C GLY A 32 -11.59 14.87 -7.82
N ASP A 33 -12.23 14.44 -8.92
CA ASP A 33 -13.65 14.09 -8.94
C ASP A 33 -13.84 12.68 -8.37
N ILE A 34 -14.08 12.64 -7.07
CA ILE A 34 -14.11 11.40 -6.29
C ILE A 34 -15.52 11.19 -5.72
N ARG A 35 -16.16 10.10 -6.14
CA ARG A 35 -17.45 9.60 -5.64
C ARG A 35 -17.23 8.21 -5.07
N SER A 36 -17.20 8.12 -3.75
CA SER A 36 -16.73 6.93 -3.03
C SER A 36 -17.74 6.51 -1.97
N ARG A 37 -18.08 5.22 -1.93
CA ARG A 37 -18.97 4.62 -0.93
C ARG A 37 -18.73 3.11 -0.83
N GLY A 38 -18.44 2.59 0.36
CA GLY A 38 -18.30 1.14 0.59
C GLY A 38 -17.31 0.47 -0.36
N PHE A 39 -17.81 -0.21 -1.39
CA PHE A 39 -16.98 -0.88 -2.42
C PHE A 39 -17.01 -0.17 -3.78
N ASP A 40 -17.60 1.01 -3.89
CA ASP A 40 -17.80 1.74 -5.14
C ASP A 40 -16.90 2.98 -5.18
N LEU A 41 -16.07 3.09 -6.22
CA LEU A 41 -15.32 4.30 -6.57
C LEU A 41 -15.66 4.68 -8.00
N ASN A 42 -16.36 5.80 -8.16
CA ASN A 42 -16.81 6.36 -9.44
C ASN A 42 -17.54 5.34 -10.35
N GLY A 43 -18.24 4.35 -9.78
CA GLY A 43 -18.96 3.32 -10.53
C GLY A 43 -18.20 2.01 -10.72
N ALA A 44 -16.94 1.94 -10.28
CA ALA A 44 -16.13 0.72 -10.31
C ALA A 44 -16.08 0.05 -8.93
N TRP A 45 -16.13 -1.29 -8.92
CA TRP A 45 -16.07 -2.08 -7.70
C TRP A 45 -14.63 -2.25 -7.22
N SER A 46 -14.29 -1.60 -6.10
CA SER A 46 -13.00 -1.67 -5.37
C SER A 46 -11.78 -1.55 -6.30
N PRO A 47 -11.71 -0.54 -7.18
CA PRO A 47 -10.68 -0.50 -8.20
C PRO A 47 -9.27 -0.32 -7.62
N TRP A 48 -9.15 0.38 -6.48
CA TRP A 48 -7.87 0.53 -5.81
C TRP A 48 -7.40 -0.75 -5.11
N TYR A 49 -8.32 -1.54 -4.56
CA TYR A 49 -8.02 -2.89 -4.06
C TYR A 49 -7.43 -3.77 -5.17
N THR A 50 -8.00 -3.73 -6.38
CA THR A 50 -7.51 -4.51 -7.52
C THR A 50 -6.09 -4.12 -7.91
N VAL A 51 -5.78 -2.81 -7.98
CA VAL A 51 -4.41 -2.33 -8.20
C VAL A 51 -3.47 -2.88 -7.12
N HIS A 52 -3.88 -2.85 -5.85
CA HIS A 52 -3.09 -3.40 -4.75
C HIS A 52 -2.79 -4.89 -4.94
N LYS A 53 -3.78 -5.71 -5.32
CA LYS A 53 -3.58 -7.15 -5.52
C LYS A 53 -2.66 -7.46 -6.68
N ILE A 54 -2.73 -6.67 -7.75
CA ILE A 54 -1.80 -6.78 -8.89
C ILE A 54 -0.38 -6.45 -8.43
N MET A 55 -0.19 -5.32 -7.73
CA MET A 55 1.13 -4.93 -7.22
C MET A 55 1.71 -5.97 -6.24
N ALA A 56 0.91 -6.46 -5.29
CA ALA A 56 1.34 -7.49 -4.34
C ALA A 56 1.76 -8.78 -5.06
N GLY A 57 0.97 -9.26 -6.02
CA GLY A 57 1.31 -10.46 -6.80
C GLY A 57 2.57 -10.30 -7.67
N LEU A 58 2.78 -9.11 -8.24
CA LEU A 58 4.00 -8.81 -8.99
C LEU A 58 5.22 -8.75 -8.08
N LEU A 59 5.08 -8.17 -6.88
CA LEU A 59 6.13 -8.13 -5.88
C LEU A 59 6.49 -9.55 -5.40
N ASP A 60 5.49 -10.38 -5.11
CA ASP A 60 5.69 -11.77 -4.71
C ASP A 60 6.39 -12.58 -5.81
N ALA A 61 6.02 -12.40 -7.08
CA ALA A 61 6.68 -13.07 -8.19
C ALA A 61 8.16 -12.67 -8.31
N TRP A 62 8.51 -11.43 -7.99
CA TRP A 62 9.90 -11.01 -7.92
C TRP A 62 10.62 -11.63 -6.71
N LEU A 63 10.05 -11.52 -5.51
CA LEU A 63 10.66 -11.96 -4.26
C LEU A 63 10.86 -13.48 -4.17
N TYR A 64 9.87 -14.27 -4.59
CA TYR A 64 9.87 -15.71 -4.41
C TYR A 64 10.26 -16.50 -5.65
N CYS A 65 10.21 -15.88 -6.84
CA CYS A 65 10.53 -16.56 -8.10
C CYS A 65 11.67 -15.89 -8.87
N ASN A 66 12.33 -14.89 -8.28
CA ASN A 66 13.42 -14.13 -8.89
C ASN A 66 13.06 -13.55 -10.27
N ASN A 67 11.79 -13.16 -10.45
CA ASN A 67 11.29 -12.70 -11.73
C ASN A 67 11.55 -11.20 -11.92
N ALA A 68 12.64 -10.86 -12.63
CA ALA A 68 13.02 -9.47 -12.90
C ALA A 68 11.99 -8.72 -13.76
N GLU A 69 11.24 -9.41 -14.63
CA GLU A 69 10.17 -8.80 -15.41
C GLU A 69 9.01 -8.37 -14.49
N ALA A 70 8.70 -9.13 -13.45
CA ALA A 70 7.69 -8.78 -12.45
C ALA A 70 8.02 -7.46 -11.75
N LEU A 71 9.28 -7.29 -11.34
CA LEU A 71 9.73 -6.04 -10.73
C LEU A 71 9.63 -4.87 -11.70
N ARG A 72 10.00 -5.06 -12.98
CA ARG A 72 9.87 -4.03 -14.01
C ARG A 72 8.42 -3.60 -14.18
N VAL A 73 7.49 -4.56 -14.26
CA VAL A 73 6.06 -4.29 -14.41
C VAL A 73 5.50 -3.62 -13.16
N ASN A 74 5.89 -4.06 -11.97
CA ASN A 74 5.47 -3.45 -10.71
C ASN A 74 5.91 -1.99 -10.60
N LYS A 75 7.14 -1.66 -11.02
CA LYS A 75 7.64 -0.28 -11.06
C LYS A 75 6.80 0.60 -11.97
N GLY A 76 6.45 0.13 -13.17
CA GLY A 76 5.55 0.88 -14.07
C GLY A 76 4.17 1.16 -13.46
N LEU A 77 3.62 0.19 -12.73
CA LEU A 77 2.33 0.36 -12.05
C LEU A 77 2.44 1.30 -10.83
N ALA A 78 3.58 1.31 -10.14
CA ALA A 78 3.87 2.27 -9.07
C ALA A 78 4.03 3.70 -9.62
N ASP A 79 4.73 3.88 -10.74
CA ASP A 79 4.85 5.19 -11.41
C ASP A 79 3.47 5.71 -11.87
N TRP A 80 2.64 4.83 -12.43
CA TRP A 80 1.25 5.15 -12.76
C TRP A 80 0.45 5.58 -11.51
N THR A 81 0.54 4.81 -10.42
CA THR A 81 -0.16 5.13 -9.17
C THR A 81 0.24 6.51 -8.66
N GLY A 82 1.54 6.80 -8.61
CA GLY A 82 2.05 8.11 -8.22
C GLY A 82 1.48 9.23 -9.08
N ASN A 83 1.36 9.02 -10.39
CA ASN A 83 0.77 10.00 -11.30
C ASN A 83 -0.73 10.23 -11.09
N VAL A 84 -1.49 9.20 -10.72
CA VAL A 84 -2.92 9.34 -10.43
C VAL A 84 -3.15 10.16 -9.17
N ILE A 85 -2.34 9.95 -8.13
CA ILE A 85 -2.59 10.56 -6.82
C ILE A 85 -1.82 11.85 -6.54
N LYS A 86 -0.81 12.20 -7.34
CA LYS A 86 0.10 13.33 -7.06
C LYS A 86 -0.57 14.69 -6.85
N ASN A 87 -1.74 14.91 -7.45
CA ASN A 87 -2.46 16.18 -7.40
C ASN A 87 -3.63 16.17 -6.41
N LEU A 88 -3.86 15.06 -5.69
CA LEU A 88 -4.95 14.97 -4.74
C LEU A 88 -4.60 15.68 -3.44
N THR A 89 -5.55 16.44 -2.93
CA THR A 89 -5.48 16.95 -1.57
C THR A 89 -5.64 15.81 -0.56
N GLU A 90 -5.25 16.06 0.68
CA GLU A 90 -5.47 15.10 1.77
C GLU A 90 -6.95 14.73 1.88
N GLU A 91 -7.86 15.69 1.80
CA GLU A 91 -9.30 15.45 1.86
C GLU A 91 -9.79 14.58 0.70
N GLN A 92 -9.29 14.80 -0.51
CA GLN A 92 -9.60 13.99 -1.69
C GLN A 92 -9.07 12.56 -1.53
N MET A 93 -7.83 12.42 -1.04
CA MET A 93 -7.25 11.11 -0.72
C MET A 93 -8.09 10.37 0.31
N GLN A 94 -8.46 11.02 1.42
CA GLN A 94 -9.32 10.42 2.45
C GLN A 94 -10.68 10.01 1.87
N LYS A 95 -11.25 10.82 0.97
CA LYS A 95 -12.51 10.49 0.28
C LYS A 95 -12.36 9.27 -0.63
N MET A 96 -11.25 9.15 -1.35
CA MET A 96 -10.97 7.97 -2.19
C MET A 96 -10.88 6.70 -1.33
N LEU A 97 -10.20 6.79 -0.19
CA LEU A 97 -10.00 5.69 0.77
C LEU A 97 -11.27 5.28 1.54
N ILE A 98 -12.42 5.91 1.31
CA ILE A 98 -13.72 5.38 1.77
C ILE A 98 -14.08 4.09 1.02
N CYS A 99 -13.69 3.98 -0.26
CA CYS A 99 -13.88 2.77 -1.06
C CYS A 99 -12.83 1.76 -0.64
N GLU A 100 -13.19 0.48 -0.55
CA GLU A 100 -12.23 -0.59 -0.24
C GLU A 100 -10.96 -0.49 -1.10
N TYR A 101 -9.85 -0.25 -0.42
CA TYR A 101 -8.55 0.04 -1.01
C TYR A 101 -7.51 -1.06 -0.74
N GLY A 102 -7.93 -2.14 -0.06
CA GLY A 102 -7.07 -3.25 0.35
C GLY A 102 -5.89 -2.80 1.21
N GLY A 103 -4.72 -3.38 0.92
CA GLY A 103 -3.46 -3.12 1.60
C GLY A 103 -2.56 -2.21 0.79
N MET A 104 -3.07 -1.21 0.06
CA MET A 104 -2.19 -0.33 -0.74
C MET A 104 -1.12 0.36 0.13
N ALA A 105 -1.38 0.62 1.42
CA ALA A 105 -0.35 1.08 2.33
C ALA A 105 0.80 0.06 2.57
N GLU A 106 0.59 -1.24 2.30
CA GLU A 106 1.65 -2.28 2.37
C GLU A 106 2.60 -2.20 1.20
N THR A 107 2.10 -1.82 0.01
CA THR A 107 2.94 -1.65 -1.18
C THR A 107 3.75 -0.35 -1.14
N TYR A 108 3.35 0.62 -0.31
CA TYR A 108 4.02 1.93 -0.13
C TYR A 108 4.62 2.16 1.27
N GLY A 109 4.45 1.24 2.21
CA GLY A 109 4.83 1.42 3.61
C GLY A 109 6.35 1.42 3.81
N THR A 110 6.84 2.30 4.68
CA THR A 110 8.25 2.28 5.10
C THR A 110 8.39 1.44 6.36
N THR A 111 9.25 0.41 6.33
CA THR A 111 9.61 -0.34 7.53
C THR A 111 10.36 0.57 8.49
N ILE A 112 9.76 0.85 9.65
CA ILE A 112 10.39 1.66 10.70
C ILE A 112 11.36 0.87 11.56
N SER A 113 11.08 -0.42 11.78
CA SER A 113 11.92 -1.32 12.58
C SER A 113 11.55 -2.78 12.34
N THR A 114 12.45 -3.69 12.68
CA THR A 114 12.21 -5.14 12.74
C THR A 114 12.68 -5.66 14.09
N GLU A 115 11.87 -6.50 14.71
CA GLU A 115 12.20 -7.07 16.03
C GLU A 115 12.08 -8.59 16.00
N ASP A 116 13.06 -9.25 16.63
CA ASP A 116 13.09 -10.70 16.81
C ASP A 116 12.99 -11.03 18.30
N ILE A 117 11.79 -11.38 18.73
CA ILE A 117 11.50 -11.67 20.13
C ILE A 117 12.24 -12.93 20.61
N ASN A 118 12.61 -13.85 19.71
CA ASN A 118 13.33 -15.07 20.08
C ASN A 118 14.75 -14.79 20.59
N LYS A 119 15.32 -13.61 20.28
CA LYS A 119 16.66 -13.23 20.72
C LYS A 119 16.78 -13.13 22.25
N TYR A 120 15.67 -12.86 22.93
CA TYR A 120 15.70 -12.62 24.38
C TYR A 120 15.69 -13.89 25.23
N LYS A 121 15.38 -15.07 24.65
CA LYS A 121 15.45 -16.40 25.29
C LYS A 121 14.78 -16.51 26.68
N GLU A 122 13.85 -15.62 27.01
CA GLU A 122 13.13 -15.58 28.29
C GLU A 122 11.64 -15.35 28.05
N SER A 123 10.79 -16.05 28.79
CA SER A 123 9.33 -15.91 28.73
C SER A 123 8.85 -14.81 29.68
N ARG A 124 8.95 -13.55 29.26
CA ARG A 124 8.44 -12.38 29.99
C ARG A 124 7.89 -11.31 29.05
N PHE A 125 7.23 -10.30 29.60
CA PHE A 125 6.83 -9.13 28.82
C PHE A 125 8.03 -8.25 28.48
N TYR A 126 8.12 -7.87 27.21
CA TYR A 126 9.10 -6.90 26.72
C TYR A 126 8.40 -5.59 26.41
N THR A 127 8.95 -4.50 26.91
CA THR A 127 8.59 -3.14 26.48
C THR A 127 9.74 -2.63 25.62
N ILE A 128 9.47 -2.40 24.35
CA ILE A 128 10.46 -1.92 23.38
C ILE A 128 9.96 -0.60 22.82
N SER A 129 10.85 0.40 22.77
CA SER A 129 10.54 1.71 22.21
C SER A 129 11.21 1.83 20.84
N TYR A 130 10.45 2.29 19.85
CA TYR A 130 10.98 2.58 18.53
C TYR A 130 10.81 4.07 18.26
N ALA A 131 11.89 4.72 17.82
CA ALA A 131 11.80 6.08 17.33
C ALA A 131 11.01 6.08 16.02
N ILE A 132 10.00 6.93 15.93
CA ILE A 132 9.31 7.20 14.67
C ILE A 132 10.04 8.37 14.02
N PRO A 133 10.67 8.20 12.84
CA PRO A 133 11.35 9.28 12.17
C PRO A 133 10.45 10.52 11.98
N GLU A 134 10.96 11.71 12.28
CA GLU A 134 10.16 12.95 12.22
C GLU A 134 9.54 13.20 10.85
N HIS A 135 10.24 12.83 9.77
CA HIS A 135 9.74 12.97 8.40
C HIS A 135 8.47 12.13 8.13
N LEU A 136 8.26 11.05 8.89
CA LEU A 136 7.03 10.23 8.79
C LEU A 136 5.87 10.83 9.60
N MET A 137 6.15 11.78 10.50
CA MET A 137 5.16 12.43 11.36
C MET A 137 4.84 13.88 10.92
N LYS A 138 5.73 14.53 10.19
CA LYS A 138 5.62 15.95 9.81
C LYS A 138 4.29 16.23 9.08
N GLY A 139 3.49 17.14 9.64
CA GLY A 139 2.21 17.58 9.07
C GLY A 139 1.05 16.58 9.24
N LYS A 140 1.25 15.45 9.92
CA LYS A 140 0.21 14.44 10.12
C LYS A 140 -0.43 14.58 11.50
N GLN A 141 -1.76 14.57 11.54
CA GLN A 141 -2.52 14.51 12.79
C GLN A 141 -2.72 13.06 13.28
N THR A 142 -2.61 12.08 12.38
CA THR A 142 -2.78 10.66 12.69
C THR A 142 -1.80 9.84 11.88
N ILE A 143 -1.26 8.78 12.48
CA ILE A 143 -0.37 7.81 11.82
C ILE A 143 -0.91 6.40 12.07
N ASN A 144 -0.87 5.56 11.03
CA ASN A 144 -1.26 4.16 11.12
C ASN A 144 0.01 3.31 11.24
N ILE A 145 0.10 2.53 12.31
CA ILE A 145 1.23 1.61 12.55
C ILE A 145 0.69 0.18 12.43
N ARG A 146 1.36 -0.63 11.62
CA ARG A 146 1.04 -2.05 11.45
C ARG A 146 2.20 -2.91 11.94
N PHE A 147 1.87 -3.95 12.70
CA PHE A 147 2.79 -5.01 13.07
C PHE A 147 2.63 -6.15 12.06
N VAL A 148 3.68 -6.45 11.30
CA VAL A 148 3.66 -7.48 10.26
C VAL A 148 4.64 -8.58 10.66
N PRO A 149 4.18 -9.84 10.83
CA PRO A 149 5.10 -10.95 11.09
C PRO A 149 5.89 -11.31 9.83
N LYS A 150 7.06 -11.92 10.02
CA LYS A 150 7.77 -12.57 8.93
C LYS A 150 6.93 -13.72 8.36
N VAL A 151 7.18 -14.08 7.11
CA VAL A 151 6.57 -15.24 6.44
C VAL A 151 6.69 -16.48 7.33
N ASN A 152 5.61 -17.25 7.44
CA ASN A 152 5.47 -18.44 8.30
C ASN A 152 5.67 -18.20 9.80
N ASN A 153 5.61 -16.95 10.27
CA ASN A 153 5.60 -16.61 11.70
C ASN A 153 4.27 -15.94 12.09
N SER A 154 3.97 -15.95 13.39
CA SER A 154 2.94 -15.10 13.96
C SER A 154 3.56 -13.88 14.62
N ALA A 155 2.85 -12.76 14.61
CA ALA A 155 3.20 -11.66 15.47
C ALA A 155 2.80 -12.10 16.89
N GLY A 156 3.73 -12.12 17.83
CA GLY A 156 3.42 -12.47 19.22
C GLY A 156 2.33 -11.54 19.78
N PRO A 157 1.61 -11.96 20.84
CA PRO A 157 0.53 -11.16 21.42
C PRO A 157 1.04 -9.78 21.86
N LEU A 158 0.40 -8.73 21.35
CA LEU A 158 0.66 -7.33 21.72
C LEU A 158 -0.27 -6.94 22.87
N TYR A 159 0.30 -6.69 24.05
CA TYR A 159 -0.48 -6.38 25.26
C TYR A 159 -0.69 -4.88 25.49
N GLY A 160 0.06 -4.02 24.80
CA GLY A 160 -0.10 -2.57 24.90
C GLY A 160 0.74 -1.81 23.88
N CYS A 161 0.21 -0.67 23.42
CA CYS A 161 0.91 0.28 22.58
C CYS A 161 0.61 1.69 23.12
N ARG A 162 1.65 2.51 23.26
CA ARG A 162 1.50 3.91 23.69
C ARG A 162 2.50 4.79 22.95
N MET A 163 2.08 5.99 22.61
CA MET A 163 2.97 7.05 22.13
C MET A 163 3.72 7.64 23.33
N LEU A 164 5.04 7.70 23.24
CA LEU A 164 5.89 8.43 24.18
C LEU A 164 6.28 9.75 23.53
N LYS A 165 6.05 10.87 24.21
CA LYS A 165 6.69 12.13 23.87
C LYS A 165 7.98 12.19 24.67
N GLU A 166 9.12 12.35 23.99
CA GLU A 166 10.34 12.75 24.69
C GLU A 166 10.12 14.16 25.26
N ILE A 167 10.47 14.33 26.53
CA ILE A 167 10.34 15.58 27.30
C ILE A 167 11.66 16.33 27.22
#